data_AF-A0A7S0LW73-F1
#
_entry.id   AF-A0A7S0LW73-F1
#
_cell.length_a   1.000
_cell.length_b   1.000
_cell.length_c   1.000
_cell.angle_alpha   90.00
_cell.angle_beta   90.00
_cell.angle_gamma   90.00
#
_symmetry.space_group_name_H-M   'P 1'
#
loop_
_entity.id
_entity.type
_entity.pdbx_description
1 polymer ?
#
loop_
_entity_poly.entity_id
_entity_poly.type
_entity_poly.pdbx_seq_one_letter_code
_entity_poly.pdbx_strand_id
1 'polypeptide(L)'
;RPGAKKAPGAYCTQFSKSRTPRVYMSAYTGSFQHVTTLAHELGHAYHGWVMRDMPPAERRYPMNLAETASLFFETAVADRLVAAAPTAAARLRYSWYDAEAAGAFL
;
A
#
# COMPACT_ATOMS: atom_id res chain seq x y z
N ARG A 1 10.90 17.72 -6.41
CA ARG A 1 10.67 16.80 -7.56
C ARG A 1 11.35 15.48 -7.23
N PRO A 2 10.77 14.33 -7.61
CA PRO A 2 11.48 13.06 -7.46
C PRO A 2 12.81 13.11 -8.22
N GLY A 3 13.88 12.59 -7.63
CA GLY A 3 15.20 12.67 -8.24
C GLY A 3 15.26 11.85 -9.53
N ALA A 4 15.86 12.40 -10.59
CA ALA A 4 15.94 11.76 -11.91
C ALA A 4 16.63 10.38 -11.93
N LYS A 5 17.28 9.98 -10.83
CA LYS A 5 17.96 8.68 -10.65
C LYS A 5 17.17 7.69 -9.77
N LYS A 6 15.94 8.01 -9.36
CA LYS A 6 15.10 7.10 -8.57
C LYS A 6 14.50 6.03 -9.50
N ALA A 7 14.61 4.76 -9.12
CA ALA A 7 13.95 3.65 -9.81
C ALA A 7 12.42 3.85 -9.81
N PRO A 8 11.69 3.51 -10.88
CA PRO A 8 10.23 3.64 -10.90
C PRO A 8 9.56 2.65 -9.94
N GLY A 9 8.36 2.99 -9.46
CA GLY A 9 7.51 2.10 -8.66
C GLY A 9 7.47 2.42 -7.16
N ALA A 10 6.84 1.49 -6.43
CA ALA A 10 6.76 1.45 -4.98
C ALA A 10 7.08 0.03 -4.50
N TYR A 11 7.62 -0.10 -3.29
CA TYR A 11 7.82 -1.39 -2.64
C TYR A 11 8.06 -1.23 -1.13
N CYS A 12 7.81 -2.29 -0.38
CA CYS A 12 8.17 -2.45 1.01
C CYS A 12 9.27 -3.50 1.16
N THR A 13 10.29 -3.19 1.97
CA THR A 13 11.36 -4.13 2.31
C THR A 13 11.71 -4.07 3.79
N GLN A 14 12.36 -5.11 4.31
CA GLN A 14 12.81 -5.17 5.69
C GLN A 14 14.24 -5.68 5.76
N PHE A 15 15.01 -5.16 6.73
CA PHE A 15 16.36 -5.65 7.02
C PHE A 15 16.36 -6.48 8.30
N SER A 16 16.96 -7.67 8.27
CA SER A 16 17.04 -8.59 9.41
C SER A 16 17.70 -7.96 10.64
N LYS A 17 18.70 -7.10 10.43
CA LYS A 17 19.44 -6.40 11.50
C LYS A 17 18.60 -5.32 12.19
N SER A 18 17.90 -4.48 11.43
CA SER A 18 17.13 -3.37 12.00
C SER A 18 15.70 -3.76 12.39
N ARG A 19 15.19 -4.89 11.86
CA ARG A 19 13.80 -5.36 12.08
C ARG A 19 12.74 -4.28 11.84
N THR A 20 13.06 -3.32 10.98
CA THR A 20 12.23 -2.14 10.72
C THR A 20 11.89 -2.14 9.23
N PRO A 21 10.60 -2.08 8.87
CA PRO A 21 10.19 -1.96 7.48
C PRO A 21 10.59 -0.60 6.88
N ARG A 22 10.82 -0.60 5.57
CA ARG A 22 11.11 0.58 4.77
C ARG A 22 10.19 0.57 3.55
N VAL A 23 9.43 1.65 3.41
CA VAL A 23 8.61 1.90 2.22
C VAL A 23 9.37 2.81 1.28
N TYR A 24 9.38 2.43 0.00
CA TYR A 24 9.94 3.21 -1.09
C TYR A 24 8.81 3.61 -2.06
N MET A 25 8.87 4.83 -2.57
CA MET A 25 8.03 5.27 -3.68
C MET A 25 8.72 6.36 -4.50
N SER A 26 8.66 6.23 -5.83
CA SER A 26 9.51 7.01 -6.73
C SER A 26 8.91 8.31 -7.25
N ALA A 27 7.61 8.55 -7.10
CA ALA A 27 6.94 9.74 -7.65
C ALA A 27 5.65 10.16 -6.91
N TYR A 28 5.69 10.31 -5.58
CA TYR A 28 4.50 10.75 -4.84
C TYR A 28 4.04 12.15 -5.28
N THR A 29 2.82 12.23 -5.80
CA THR A 29 2.15 13.51 -6.14
C THR A 29 0.95 13.82 -5.25
N GLY A 30 0.57 12.92 -4.34
CA GLY A 30 -0.66 13.04 -3.55
C GLY A 30 -1.94 12.74 -4.34
N SER A 31 -1.84 12.21 -5.57
CA SER A 31 -3.01 11.69 -6.27
C SER A 31 -3.61 10.50 -5.54
N PHE A 32 -4.91 10.24 -5.77
CA PHE A 32 -5.62 9.10 -5.19
C PHE A 32 -4.86 7.78 -5.39
N GLN A 33 -4.48 7.48 -6.62
CA GLN A 33 -3.68 6.29 -6.96
C GLN A 33 -2.39 6.19 -6.14
N HIS A 34 -1.64 7.29 -5.99
CA HIS A 34 -0.40 7.26 -5.21
C HIS A 34 -0.65 7.10 -3.70
N VAL A 35 -1.76 7.61 -3.18
CA VAL A 35 -2.16 7.40 -1.78
C VAL A 35 -2.53 5.94 -1.55
N THR A 36 -3.29 5.33 -2.47
CA THR A 36 -3.63 3.90 -2.43
C THR A 36 -2.39 3.01 -2.54
N THR A 37 -1.48 3.28 -3.48
CA THR A 37 -0.19 2.56 -3.57
C THR A 37 0.64 2.72 -2.30
N LEU A 38 0.66 3.92 -1.68
CA LEU A 38 1.34 4.09 -0.40
C LEU A 38 0.67 3.26 0.71
N ALA A 39 -0.67 3.18 0.73
CA ALA A 39 -1.40 2.35 1.67
C ALA A 39 -1.06 0.86 1.52
N HIS A 40 -0.93 0.37 0.27
CA HIS A 40 -0.48 -0.99 -0.04
C HIS A 40 0.85 -1.31 0.65
N GLU A 41 1.88 -0.48 0.39
CA GLU A 41 3.21 -0.70 0.94
C GLU A 41 3.26 -0.53 2.46
N LEU A 42 2.42 0.36 3.00
CA LEU A 42 2.25 0.48 4.45
C LEU A 42 1.57 -0.74 5.07
N GLY A 43 0.67 -1.42 4.36
CA GLY A 43 0.10 -2.69 4.80
C GLY A 43 1.17 -3.78 4.93
N HIS A 44 2.07 -3.90 3.94
CA HIS A 44 3.24 -4.78 4.05
C HIS A 44 4.17 -4.37 5.20
N ALA A 45 4.43 -3.07 5.36
CA ALA A 45 5.27 -2.55 6.42
C ALA A 45 4.69 -2.88 7.80
N TYR A 46 3.39 -2.64 7.99
CA TYR A 46 2.68 -2.93 9.23
C TYR A 46 2.67 -4.42 9.54
N HIS A 47 2.34 -5.26 8.55
CA HIS A 47 2.32 -6.72 8.71
C HIS A 47 3.69 -7.22 9.20
N GLY A 48 4.77 -6.82 8.53
CA GLY A 48 6.11 -7.21 8.96
C GLY A 48 6.58 -6.52 10.24
N TRP A 49 6.03 -5.37 10.64
CA TRP A 49 6.33 -4.72 11.92
C TRP A 49 5.72 -5.47 13.10
N VAL A 50 4.46 -5.89 12.97
CA VAL A 50 3.76 -6.70 14.00
C VAL A 50 4.50 -8.01 14.25
N MET A 51 5.05 -8.63 13.20
CA MET A 51 5.79 -9.88 13.33
C MET A 51 7.27 -9.72 13.67
N ARG A 52 7.80 -8.50 13.85
CA ARG A 52 9.27 -8.27 13.87
C ARG A 52 10.01 -9.05 14.95
N ASP A 53 9.34 -9.32 16.08
CA ASP A 53 9.90 -9.94 17.28
C ASP A 53 9.78 -11.48 17.25
N MET A 54 9.12 -12.03 16.23
CA MET A 54 9.01 -13.48 16.01
C MET A 54 10.32 -14.08 15.47
N PRO A 55 10.58 -15.37 15.73
CA PRO A 55 11.67 -16.11 15.12
C PRO A 55 11.63 -16.00 13.57
N PRO A 56 12.78 -15.94 12.87
CA PRO A 56 12.80 -15.86 11.41
C PRO A 56 12.03 -16.99 10.71
N ALA A 57 11.98 -18.18 11.32
CA ALA A 57 11.25 -19.33 10.78
C ALA A 57 9.73 -19.10 10.75
N GLU A 58 9.19 -18.34 11.70
CA GLU A 58 7.75 -18.06 11.83
C GLU A 58 7.30 -16.85 11.02
N ARG A 59 8.24 -15.99 10.60
CA ARG A 59 7.96 -14.80 9.77
C ARG A 59 7.82 -15.10 8.28
N ARG A 60 7.93 -16.35 7.87
CA ARG A 60 7.86 -16.74 6.47
C ARG A 60 6.42 -17.13 6.13
N TYR A 61 5.72 -16.21 5.48
CA TYR A 61 4.35 -16.40 5.00
C TYR A 61 4.30 -16.38 3.48
N PRO A 62 3.29 -17.02 2.86
CA PRO A 62 3.11 -17.00 1.42
C PRO A 62 2.64 -15.63 0.93
N MET A 63 2.88 -15.34 -0.35
CA MET A 63 2.59 -14.04 -0.97
C MET A 63 1.11 -13.67 -0.89
N ASN A 64 0.18 -14.62 -1.06
CA ASN A 64 -1.26 -14.35 -0.92
C ASN A 64 -1.64 -13.82 0.48
N LEU A 65 -0.99 -14.32 1.54
CA LEU A 65 -1.19 -13.78 2.89
C LEU A 65 -0.55 -12.40 3.05
N ALA A 66 0.57 -12.15 2.36
CA ALA A 66 1.17 -10.82 2.29
C ALA A 66 0.21 -9.80 1.67
N GLU A 67 -0.39 -10.18 0.53
CA GLU A 67 -1.33 -9.34 -0.22
C GLU A 67 -2.63 -9.09 0.52
N THR A 68 -3.10 -10.04 1.32
CA THR A 68 -4.28 -9.83 2.17
C THR A 68 -4.09 -8.63 3.09
N ALA A 69 -2.88 -8.44 3.64
CA ALA A 69 -2.59 -7.31 4.49
C ALA A 69 -2.45 -5.99 3.71
N SER A 70 -1.80 -5.97 2.55
CA SER A 70 -1.68 -4.75 1.74
C SER A 70 -3.04 -4.30 1.19
N LEU A 71 -3.84 -5.22 0.65
CA LEU A 71 -5.18 -4.94 0.12
C LEU A 71 -6.15 -4.47 1.20
N PHE A 72 -6.09 -5.02 2.41
CA PHE A 72 -6.89 -4.50 3.53
C PHE A 72 -6.64 -3.00 3.77
N PHE A 73 -5.38 -2.57 3.74
CA PHE A 73 -5.04 -1.16 3.93
C PHE A 73 -5.44 -0.29 2.73
N GLU A 74 -5.34 -0.81 1.51
CA GLU A 74 -5.88 -0.13 0.34
C GLU A 74 -7.38 0.14 0.48
N THR A 75 -8.17 -0.89 0.79
CA THR A 75 -9.63 -0.77 0.95
C THR A 75 -10.00 0.21 2.06
N ALA A 76 -9.35 0.12 3.23
CA ALA A 76 -9.64 1.02 4.35
C ALA A 76 -9.35 2.50 4.01
N VAL A 77 -8.30 2.76 3.23
CA VAL A 77 -7.96 4.12 2.78
C VAL A 77 -8.89 4.58 1.66
N ALA A 78 -9.22 3.72 0.70
CA ALA A 78 -10.15 4.01 -0.37
C ALA A 78 -11.52 4.43 0.18
N ASP A 79 -12.08 3.66 1.12
CA ASP A 79 -13.33 3.97 1.81
C ASP A 79 -13.31 5.37 2.45
N ARG A 80 -12.22 5.67 3.17
CA ARG A 80 -12.06 6.97 3.83
C ARG A 80 -11.98 8.11 2.82
N LEU A 81 -11.30 7.93 1.70
CA LEU A 81 -11.14 8.93 0.64
C LEU A 81 -12.44 9.18 -0.13
N VAL A 82 -13.22 8.12 -0.42
CA VAL A 82 -14.56 8.23 -1.01
C VAL A 82 -15.50 9.01 -0.07
N ALA A 83 -15.47 8.71 1.23
CA ALA A 83 -16.23 9.43 2.24
C ALA A 83 -15.76 10.90 2.40
N ALA A 84 -14.45 11.16 2.26
CA ALA A 84 -13.85 12.50 2.34
C ALA A 84 -14.01 13.34 1.06
N ALA A 85 -14.56 12.77 -0.02
CA ALA A 85 -14.45 13.37 -1.34
C ALA A 85 -15.03 14.80 -1.37
N PRO A 86 -14.27 15.80 -1.86
CA PRO A 86 -14.66 17.21 -1.76
C PRO A 86 -15.79 17.59 -2.72
N THR A 87 -16.02 16.79 -3.76
CA THR A 87 -17.06 17.03 -4.77
C THR A 87 -17.65 15.70 -5.23
N ALA A 88 -18.88 15.74 -5.78
CA ALA A 88 -19.50 14.57 -6.40
C ALA A 88 -18.63 13.98 -7.52
N ALA A 89 -17.99 14.83 -8.32
CA ALA A 89 -17.06 14.40 -9.36
C ALA A 89 -15.81 13.69 -8.81
N ALA A 90 -15.25 14.18 -7.69
CA ALA A 90 -14.14 13.49 -7.02
C ALA A 90 -14.58 12.14 -6.45
N ARG A 91 -15.77 12.08 -5.82
CA ARG A 91 -16.34 10.84 -5.30
C ARG A 91 -16.51 9.79 -6.38
N LEU A 92 -17.07 10.18 -7.53
CA LEU A 92 -17.24 9.29 -8.68
C LEU A 92 -15.89 8.75 -9.16
N ARG A 93 -14.88 9.61 -9.31
CA ARG A 93 -13.53 9.18 -9.73
C ARG A 93 -12.90 8.18 -8.76
N TYR A 94 -13.01 8.42 -7.45
CA TYR A 94 -12.45 7.52 -6.44
C TYR A 94 -13.19 6.17 -6.44
N SER A 95 -14.52 6.20 -6.52
CA SER A 95 -15.34 4.98 -6.56
C SER A 95 -15.11 4.18 -7.84
N TRP A 96 -14.87 4.87 -8.96
CA TRP A 96 -14.55 4.23 -10.23
C TRP A 96 -13.20 3.51 -10.18
N TYR A 97 -12.16 4.17 -9.66
CA TYR A 97 -10.85 3.54 -9.50
C TYR A 97 -10.94 2.31 -8.58
N ASP A 98 -11.67 2.41 -7.47
CA ASP A 98 -11.87 1.29 -6.55
C ASP A 98 -12.56 0.09 -7.24
N ALA A 99 -13.57 0.35 -8.07
CA ALA A 99 -14.22 -0.67 -8.88
C ALA A 99 -13.28 -1.29 -9.94
N GLU A 100 -12.42 -0.49 -10.60
CA GLU A 100 -11.40 -1.01 -11.53
C GLU A 100 -10.39 -1.91 -10.81
N ALA A 101 -9.94 -1.50 -9.62
CA ALA A 101 -9.03 -2.30 -8.80
C ALA A 101 -9.67 -3.63 -8.36
N ALA A 102 -10.94 -3.61 -7.95
CA ALA A 102 -11.70 -4.81 -7.64
C ALA A 102 -11.86 -5.74 -8.86
N GLY A 103 -12.03 -5.15 -10.05
CA GLY A 103 -12.13 -5.90 -11.31
C GLY A 103 -10.88 -6.69 -11.67
N ALA A 104 -9.69 -6.31 -11.17
CA ALA A 104 -8.47 -7.07 -11.38
C ALA A 104 -8.45 -8.44 -10.67
N PHE A 105 -9.41 -8.70 -9.78
CA PHE A 105 -9.57 -9.96 -9.05
C PHE A 105 -10.65 -10.88 -9.64
N LEU A 106 -11.35 -10.45 -10.71
CA LEU A 106 -12.38 -11.21 -11.43
C LEU A 106 -11.82 -11.77 -12.74
#